data_AF-A0A7S4BJH3-F1
#
_entry.id   AF-A0A7S4BJH3-F1
#
_cell.length_a   1.000
_cell.length_b   1.000
_cell.length_c   1.000
_cell.angle_alpha   90.00
_cell.angle_beta   90.00
_cell.angle_gamma   90.00
#
_symmetry.space_group_name_H-M   'P 1'
#
loop_
_entity.id
_entity.type
_entity.pdbx_description
1 polymer ?
#
loop_
_entity_poly.entity_id
_entity_poly.type
_entity_poly.pdbx_seq_one_letter_code
_entity_poly.pdbx_strand_id
1 'polypeptide(L)'
;MAHSEAMAEHTPPARRSMLALALALLIHVVRATVSSMAPSSPPQGCATGATLPMENCFQTRECCTDGFECFKKTGRDYAQCRNSASIMGWPAPTNCSDPEAGWTCPDEWVGCSDRWQGCAWSKCCVQEDFGCYKKVGSPVAICRPLREGCDSAEWSCPGTWEHCTDRFKDCIESKCCIDVRAAI
;
A
#
# COMPACT_ATOMS: atom_id res chain seq x y z
N MET A 1 -45.10 42.96 -40.55
CA MET A 1 -43.65 43.21 -40.36
C MET A 1 -43.26 42.43 -39.12
N ALA A 2 -42.38 41.43 -39.10
CA ALA A 2 -41.37 40.97 -40.02
C ALA A 2 -41.32 39.43 -40.00
N HIS A 3 -41.03 38.83 -41.16
CA HIS A 3 -40.67 37.42 -41.29
C HIS A 3 -39.18 37.26 -41.02
N SER A 4 -38.78 36.25 -40.26
CA SER A 4 -37.39 35.83 -40.11
C SER A 4 -37.23 34.44 -40.70
N GLU A 5 -36.49 34.39 -41.81
CA GLU A 5 -36.16 33.20 -42.58
C GLU A 5 -35.04 32.41 -41.88
N ALA A 6 -35.24 31.09 -41.77
CA ALA A 6 -34.26 30.14 -41.27
C ALA A 6 -33.35 29.67 -42.41
N MET A 7 -32.04 29.85 -42.26
CA MET A 7 -31.03 29.31 -43.17
C MET A 7 -30.65 27.90 -42.70
N ALA A 8 -30.99 26.90 -43.50
CA ALA A 8 -30.60 25.51 -43.29
C ALA A 8 -29.23 25.24 -43.94
N GLU A 9 -28.22 24.98 -43.11
CA GLU A 9 -26.86 24.64 -43.57
C GLU A 9 -26.79 23.17 -44.00
N HIS A 10 -26.59 22.95 -45.30
CA HIS A 10 -26.36 21.63 -45.90
C HIS A 10 -24.91 21.18 -45.71
N THR A 11 -24.68 20.19 -44.84
CA THR A 11 -23.37 19.55 -44.68
C THR A 11 -23.23 18.34 -45.63
N PRO A 12 -22.18 18.26 -46.47
CA PRO A 12 -22.03 17.17 -47.44
C PRO A 12 -21.62 15.83 -46.79
N PRO A 13 -22.18 14.68 -47.22
CA PRO A 13 -21.88 13.37 -46.67
C PRO A 13 -20.74 12.69 -47.43
N ALA A 14 -19.47 12.94 -47.08
CA ALA A 14 -18.37 12.23 -47.75
C ALA A 14 -17.08 12.06 -46.94
N ARG A 15 -17.13 12.05 -45.59
CA ARG A 15 -15.92 11.82 -44.76
C ARG A 15 -16.12 10.91 -43.54
N ARG A 16 -17.20 10.12 -43.48
CA ARG A 16 -17.48 9.25 -42.32
C ARG A 16 -16.88 7.84 -42.40
N SER A 17 -16.43 7.37 -43.57
CA SER A 17 -16.00 5.96 -43.72
C SER A 17 -14.55 5.64 -43.39
N MET A 18 -13.62 6.61 -43.36
CA MET A 18 -12.21 6.29 -43.04
C MET A 18 -11.88 6.33 -41.55
N LEU A 19 -12.62 7.09 -40.73
CA LEU A 19 -12.39 7.17 -39.29
C LEU A 19 -12.83 5.90 -38.53
N ALA A 20 -13.86 5.20 -39.01
CA ALA A 20 -14.37 3.99 -38.37
C ALA A 20 -13.39 2.80 -38.49
N LEU A 21 -12.68 2.67 -39.62
CA LEU A 21 -11.68 1.61 -39.84
C LEU A 21 -10.37 1.87 -39.06
N ALA A 22 -9.96 3.13 -38.92
CA ALA A 22 -8.79 3.49 -38.11
C ALA A 22 -9.02 3.28 -36.60
N LEU A 23 -10.22 3.60 -36.08
CA LEU A 23 -10.56 3.32 -34.67
C LEU A 23 -10.64 1.80 -34.38
N ALA A 24 -11.20 1.01 -35.30
CA ALA A 24 -11.31 -0.43 -35.11
C ALA A 24 -9.95 -1.15 -35.04
N LEU A 25 -8.96 -0.69 -35.82
CA LEU A 25 -7.58 -1.22 -35.76
C LEU A 25 -6.85 -0.81 -34.47
N LEU A 26 -7.08 0.40 -33.96
CA LEU A 26 -6.52 0.87 -32.68
C LEU A 26 -7.07 0.06 -31.48
N ILE A 27 -8.34 -0.35 -31.51
CA ILE A 27 -8.95 -1.17 -30.45
C ILE A 27 -8.34 -2.59 -30.39
N HIS A 28 -7.92 -3.16 -31.52
CA HIS A 28 -7.33 -4.51 -31.54
C HIS A 28 -5.85 -4.52 -31.13
N VAL A 29 -5.08 -3.46 -31.41
CA VAL A 29 -3.68 -3.35 -30.97
C VAL A 29 -3.58 -3.14 -29.45
N VAL A 30 -4.54 -2.42 -28.84
CA VAL A 30 -4.57 -2.24 -27.37
C VAL A 30 -4.92 -3.54 -26.62
N ARG A 31 -5.61 -4.50 -27.26
CA ARG A 31 -6.05 -5.73 -26.60
C ARG A 31 -4.98 -6.82 -26.50
N ALA A 32 -3.87 -6.71 -27.22
CA ALA A 32 -2.84 -7.75 -27.28
C ALA A 32 -1.68 -7.57 -26.29
N THR A 33 -1.59 -6.46 -25.56
CA THR A 33 -0.46 -6.18 -24.65
C THR A 33 -0.79 -6.31 -23.15
N VAL A 34 -2.02 -6.67 -22.77
CA VAL A 34 -2.43 -6.74 -21.35
C VAL A 34 -2.29 -8.15 -20.73
N SER A 35 -1.84 -9.15 -21.49
CA SER A 35 -1.94 -10.57 -21.08
C SER A 35 -0.75 -11.16 -20.30
N SER A 36 0.17 -10.34 -19.75
CA SER A 36 1.36 -10.91 -19.09
C SER A 36 1.79 -10.18 -17.81
N MET A 37 0.81 -9.88 -16.95
CA MET A 37 1.04 -9.69 -15.51
C MET A 37 0.21 -10.72 -14.74
N ALA A 38 0.39 -12.01 -15.07
CA ALA A 38 0.02 -13.07 -14.16
C ALA A 38 0.98 -12.96 -12.96
N PRO A 39 0.48 -12.83 -11.71
CA PRO A 39 1.34 -12.88 -10.55
C PRO A 39 2.04 -14.25 -10.57
N SER A 40 3.38 -14.21 -10.62
CA SER A 40 4.21 -15.40 -10.45
C SER A 40 3.73 -16.12 -9.19
N SER A 41 3.30 -17.37 -9.34
CA SER A 41 2.92 -18.20 -8.21
C SER A 41 4.06 -18.17 -7.18
N PRO A 42 3.75 -18.01 -5.88
CA PRO A 42 4.79 -17.97 -4.86
C PRO A 42 5.63 -19.26 -4.94
N PRO A 43 6.96 -19.17 -4.76
CA PRO A 43 7.80 -20.35 -4.74
C PRO A 43 7.28 -21.32 -3.68
N GLN A 44 7.24 -22.60 -4.05
CA GLN A 44 6.74 -23.67 -3.20
C GLN A 44 7.58 -23.70 -1.91
N GLY A 45 6.95 -23.40 -0.77
CA GLY A 45 7.60 -23.37 0.54
C GLY A 45 7.33 -22.11 1.36
N CYS A 46 6.87 -21.01 0.74
CA CYS A 46 6.50 -19.81 1.48
C CYS A 46 5.14 -19.98 2.19
N ALA A 47 5.04 -19.54 3.44
CA ALA A 47 3.73 -19.24 4.03
C ALA A 47 3.00 -18.21 3.16
N THR A 48 1.68 -18.34 3.05
CA THR A 48 0.85 -17.37 2.32
C THR A 48 1.02 -15.99 2.94
N GLY A 49 1.60 -15.06 2.18
CA GLY A 49 1.89 -13.70 2.64
C GLY A 49 3.35 -13.41 2.98
N ALA A 50 4.25 -14.41 2.97
CA ALA A 50 5.67 -14.14 3.16
C ALA A 50 6.33 -13.51 1.92
N THR A 51 7.28 -12.61 2.15
CA THR A 51 7.97 -11.84 1.11
C THR A 51 9.26 -12.55 0.65
N LEU A 52 9.61 -12.46 -0.63
CA LEU A 52 10.85 -13.05 -1.16
C LEU A 52 12.12 -12.33 -0.65
N PRO A 53 13.30 -12.95 -0.76
CA PRO A 53 14.58 -12.29 -0.50
C PRO A 53 14.70 -10.94 -1.20
N MET A 54 15.19 -9.92 -0.47
CA MET A 54 15.41 -8.55 -0.96
C MET A 54 14.14 -7.80 -1.41
N GLU A 55 12.96 -8.41 -1.30
CA GLU A 55 11.68 -7.75 -1.56
C GLU A 55 11.21 -6.95 -0.34
N ASN A 56 10.21 -6.08 -0.57
CA ASN A 56 9.61 -5.26 0.47
C ASN A 56 8.75 -6.10 1.41
N CYS A 57 9.13 -6.14 2.68
CA CYS A 57 8.44 -6.91 3.72
C CYS A 57 7.76 -6.01 4.76
N PHE A 58 7.59 -4.71 4.48
CA PHE A 58 7.07 -3.73 5.43
C PHE A 58 5.67 -4.08 5.95
N GLN A 59 4.82 -4.65 5.08
CA GLN A 59 3.46 -5.05 5.46
C GLN A 59 3.41 -6.46 6.04
N THR A 60 4.16 -7.39 5.45
CA THR A 60 4.09 -8.82 5.74
C THR A 60 4.87 -9.17 6.99
N ARG A 61 5.96 -8.44 7.27
CA ARG A 61 6.93 -8.66 8.36
C ARG A 61 7.62 -10.03 8.33
N GLU A 62 7.33 -10.85 7.33
CA GLU A 62 7.79 -12.22 7.19
C GLU A 62 8.54 -12.39 5.89
N CYS A 63 9.67 -13.09 5.97
CA CYS A 63 10.50 -13.43 4.82
C CYS A 63 10.37 -14.93 4.54
N CYS A 64 10.26 -15.28 3.27
CA CYS A 64 10.01 -16.66 2.86
C CYS A 64 11.23 -17.58 3.02
N THR A 65 12.45 -17.02 2.96
CA THR A 65 13.68 -17.81 2.95
C THR A 65 14.32 -17.85 4.33
N ASP A 66 14.68 -19.05 4.78
CA ASP A 66 15.41 -19.24 6.03
C ASP A 66 16.70 -18.40 6.06
N GLY A 67 16.98 -17.80 7.21
CA GLY A 67 18.10 -16.87 7.37
C GLY A 67 17.85 -15.50 6.73
N PHE A 68 16.63 -15.18 6.29
CA PHE A 68 16.23 -13.81 5.98
C PHE A 68 15.26 -13.27 7.04
N GLU A 69 15.48 -12.02 7.42
CA GLU A 69 14.65 -11.29 8.37
C GLU A 69 14.22 -9.95 7.77
N CYS A 70 13.11 -9.42 8.27
CA CYS A 70 12.53 -8.18 7.77
C CYS A 70 13.11 -6.95 8.50
N PHE A 71 14.14 -6.35 7.92
CA PHE A 71 14.77 -5.16 8.51
C PHE A 71 14.07 -3.90 8.05
N LYS A 72 13.78 -2.96 8.96
CA LYS A 72 13.20 -1.65 8.61
C LYS A 72 14.27 -0.59 8.49
N LYS A 73 14.17 0.25 7.45
CA LYS A 73 15.07 1.38 7.23
C LYS A 73 14.73 2.50 8.23
N THR A 74 15.72 2.95 8.98
CA THR A 74 15.53 4.03 9.97
C THR A 74 15.01 5.30 9.30
N GLY A 75 13.94 5.88 9.86
CA GLY A 75 13.32 7.10 9.36
C GLY A 75 12.55 6.96 8.05
N ARG A 76 12.30 5.74 7.56
CA ARG A 76 11.52 5.49 6.35
C ARG A 76 10.47 4.40 6.54
N ASP A 77 9.39 4.49 5.77
CA ASP A 77 8.33 3.47 5.71
C ASP A 77 8.70 2.39 4.69
N TYR A 78 9.87 1.80 4.91
CA TYR A 78 10.42 0.78 4.05
C TYR A 78 11.09 -0.30 4.90
N ALA A 79 10.75 -1.55 4.62
CA ALA A 79 11.45 -2.70 5.17
C ALA A 79 11.75 -3.68 4.05
N GLN A 80 12.82 -4.45 4.22
CA GLN A 80 13.32 -5.35 3.20
C GLN A 80 13.76 -6.66 3.84
N CYS A 81 13.45 -7.78 3.17
CA CYS A 81 13.98 -9.07 3.55
C CYS A 81 15.48 -9.10 3.28
N ARG A 82 16.29 -9.14 4.34
CA ARG A 82 17.76 -9.20 4.21
C ARG A 82 18.27 -10.43 4.94
N ASN A 83 19.40 -10.94 4.49
CA ASN A 83 20.02 -12.10 5.13
C ASN A 83 20.52 -11.73 6.53
N SER A 84 20.06 -12.44 7.56
CA SER A 84 20.46 -12.27 8.97
C SER A 84 21.83 -12.88 9.26
N ALA A 85 22.21 -13.92 8.52
CA ALA A 85 23.54 -14.51 8.53
C ALA A 85 24.36 -13.97 7.36
N SER A 86 25.14 -12.91 7.56
CA SER A 86 26.09 -12.51 6.53
C SER A 86 27.13 -13.61 6.32
N ILE A 87 26.96 -14.35 5.22
CA ILE A 87 27.87 -15.42 4.82
C ILE A 87 28.81 -14.96 3.69
N MET A 88 28.66 -13.76 3.12
CA MET A 88 29.50 -13.32 1.97
C MET A 88 29.95 -11.84 2.01
N GLY A 89 30.57 -11.42 3.11
CA GLY A 89 31.50 -10.27 3.09
C GLY A 89 30.89 -8.86 3.12
N TRP A 90 29.57 -8.72 3.24
CA TRP A 90 28.92 -7.50 3.70
C TRP A 90 28.59 -7.67 5.16
N PRO A 91 29.06 -6.86 6.12
CA PRO A 91 28.74 -7.10 7.52
C PRO A 91 27.23 -7.25 7.64
N ALA A 92 26.78 -8.44 8.08
CA ALA A 92 25.42 -8.53 8.57
C ALA A 92 25.36 -7.49 9.68
N PRO A 93 24.21 -6.85 9.88
CA PRO A 93 23.95 -6.25 11.17
C PRO A 93 23.88 -7.42 12.18
N THR A 94 25.04 -7.96 12.57
CA THR A 94 25.22 -8.90 13.68
C THR A 94 24.76 -8.27 14.98
N ASN A 95 24.57 -6.95 14.97
CA ASN A 95 23.76 -6.21 15.90
C ASN A 95 22.81 -5.34 15.05
N CYS A 96 21.55 -5.73 14.88
CA CYS A 96 20.59 -4.91 14.14
C CYS A 96 20.12 -3.65 14.89
N SER A 97 20.86 -3.32 15.95
CA SER A 97 20.91 -2.03 16.62
C SER A 97 22.06 -1.13 16.12
N ASP A 98 22.79 -1.45 15.03
CA ASP A 98 23.81 -0.55 14.47
C ASP A 98 23.14 0.66 13.78
N PRO A 99 23.16 1.85 14.41
CA PRO A 99 22.52 3.03 13.85
C PRO A 99 23.22 3.52 12.58
N GLU A 100 24.51 3.17 12.37
CA GLU A 100 25.28 3.61 11.20
C GLU A 100 24.82 2.91 9.91
N ALA A 101 24.33 1.67 10.03
CA ALA A 101 23.72 0.94 8.91
C ALA A 101 22.34 1.53 8.52
N GLY A 102 21.70 2.27 9.43
CA GLY A 102 20.38 2.88 9.23
C GLY A 102 19.28 1.84 9.00
N TRP A 103 19.38 0.69 9.64
CA TRP A 103 18.37 -0.37 9.66
C TRP A 103 18.09 -0.79 11.10
N THR A 104 16.88 -1.27 11.38
CA THR A 104 16.41 -1.69 12.71
C THR A 104 15.94 -3.14 12.68
N CYS A 105 16.21 -3.88 13.77
CA CYS A 105 15.79 -5.28 13.93
C CYS A 105 14.25 -5.41 13.86
N PRO A 106 13.72 -6.52 13.33
CA PRO A 106 12.27 -6.83 13.36
C PRO A 106 11.64 -6.53 14.73
N ASP A 107 12.25 -7.03 15.80
CA ASP A 107 11.69 -6.93 17.15
C ASP A 107 11.62 -5.49 17.68
N GLU A 108 12.51 -4.61 17.24
CA GLU A 108 12.59 -3.22 17.72
C GLU A 108 11.52 -2.32 17.08
N TRP A 109 11.16 -2.53 15.82
CA TRP A 109 10.15 -1.70 15.14
C TRP A 109 8.77 -2.37 15.03
N VAL A 110 8.68 -3.66 15.34
CA VAL A 110 7.42 -4.38 15.56
C VAL A 110 6.85 -4.11 16.97
N GLY A 111 7.68 -3.58 17.88
CA GLY A 111 7.26 -3.19 19.22
C GLY A 111 6.12 -2.17 19.23
N CYS A 112 5.27 -2.28 20.24
CA CYS A 112 4.24 -1.29 20.49
C CYS A 112 4.86 0.06 20.86
N SER A 113 4.18 1.13 20.46
CA SER A 113 4.66 2.47 20.72
C SER A 113 4.38 2.87 22.16
N ASP A 114 5.29 3.62 22.75
CA ASP A 114 5.09 4.17 24.09
C ASP A 114 3.99 5.24 24.12
N ARG A 115 3.59 5.64 25.33
CA ARG A 115 2.61 6.72 25.56
C ARG A 115 2.97 7.97 24.74
N TRP A 116 1.99 8.49 24.02
CA TRP A 116 2.11 9.70 23.19
C TRP A 116 3.12 9.61 22.05
N GLN A 117 3.66 8.43 21.78
CA GLN A 117 4.53 8.19 20.62
C GLN A 117 3.71 7.81 19.39
N GLY A 118 4.34 7.99 18.23
CA GLY A 118 3.74 7.61 16.95
C GLY A 118 3.53 6.11 16.86
N CYS A 119 2.28 5.70 16.63
CA CYS A 119 1.85 4.30 16.53
C CYS A 119 1.23 3.98 15.16
N ALA A 120 1.33 4.91 14.19
CA ALA A 120 0.81 4.74 12.84
C ALA A 120 1.30 3.48 12.15
N TRP A 121 2.40 2.90 12.62
CA TRP A 121 3.02 1.70 12.05
C TRP A 121 2.78 0.45 12.89
N SER A 122 3.04 0.53 14.20
CA SER A 122 2.87 -0.57 15.14
C SER A 122 1.40 -0.93 15.34
N LYS A 123 0.50 0.07 15.23
CA LYS A 123 -0.93 0.00 15.55
C LYS A 123 -1.23 -0.44 16.97
N CYS A 124 -0.21 -0.49 17.82
CA CYS A 124 -0.32 -0.93 19.19
C CYS A 124 0.44 0.02 20.11
N CYS A 125 0.01 0.04 21.37
CA CYS A 125 0.59 0.84 22.44
C CYS A 125 1.03 -0.10 23.55
N VAL A 126 2.15 0.21 24.20
CA VAL A 126 2.71 -0.66 25.26
C VAL A 126 1.78 -0.76 26.46
N GLN A 127 1.05 0.32 26.77
CA GLN A 127 0.19 0.41 27.94
C GLN A 127 -1.24 -0.01 27.61
N GLU A 128 -1.82 -0.86 28.45
CA GLU A 128 -3.18 -1.41 28.27
C GLU A 128 -4.28 -0.34 28.29
N ASP A 129 -4.05 0.80 28.95
CA ASP A 129 -4.96 1.94 28.99
C ASP A 129 -4.75 2.92 27.82
N PHE A 130 -3.92 2.58 26.83
CA PHE A 130 -3.66 3.38 25.64
C PHE A 130 -4.09 2.68 24.35
N GLY A 131 -4.62 3.45 23.42
CA GLY A 131 -5.01 3.03 22.08
C GLY A 131 -4.25 3.81 21.02
N CYS A 132 -4.06 3.22 19.84
CA CYS A 132 -3.47 3.91 18.70
C CYS A 132 -4.53 4.71 17.93
N TYR A 133 -4.63 6.01 18.19
CA TYR A 133 -5.60 6.89 17.55
C TYR A 133 -5.03 7.49 16.27
N LYS A 134 -5.77 7.41 15.16
CA LYS A 134 -5.40 8.07 13.89
C LYS A 134 -6.03 9.46 13.82
N LYS A 135 -5.25 10.47 13.44
CA LYS A 135 -5.78 11.82 13.25
C LYS A 135 -6.56 11.89 11.93
N VAL A 136 -7.78 12.41 11.96
CA VAL A 136 -8.65 12.54 10.79
C VAL A 136 -7.98 13.45 9.76
N GLY A 137 -7.92 13.01 8.50
CA GLY A 137 -7.24 13.72 7.40
C GLY A 137 -5.71 13.75 7.51
N SER A 138 -5.11 12.90 8.33
CA SER A 138 -3.65 12.83 8.51
C SER A 138 -3.15 11.39 8.48
N PRO A 139 -1.93 11.13 7.98
CA PRO A 139 -1.30 9.81 8.09
C PRO A 139 -0.77 9.53 9.51
N VAL A 140 -0.82 10.52 10.41
CA VAL A 140 -0.29 10.40 11.77
C VAL A 140 -1.26 9.63 12.65
N ALA A 141 -0.72 8.70 13.43
CA ALA A 141 -1.41 8.07 14.55
C ALA A 141 -0.51 8.06 15.78
N ILE A 142 -1.08 8.28 16.95
CA ILE A 142 -0.37 8.46 18.22
C ILE A 142 -1.05 7.64 19.31
N CYS A 143 -0.26 7.07 20.22
CA CYS A 143 -0.77 6.40 21.41
C CYS A 143 -1.39 7.43 22.37
N ARG A 144 -2.69 7.30 22.63
CA ARG A 144 -3.43 8.16 23.57
C ARG A 144 -4.25 7.31 24.55
N PRO A 145 -4.65 7.85 25.71
CA PRO A 145 -5.50 7.13 26.65
C PRO A 145 -6.78 6.62 25.98
N LEU A 146 -7.14 5.36 26.21
CA LEU A 146 -8.41 4.78 25.80
C LEU A 146 -9.55 5.51 26.51
N ARG A 147 -10.56 5.91 25.74
CA ARG A 147 -11.78 6.53 26.25
C ARG A 147 -12.97 5.84 25.61
N GLU A 148 -14.05 5.66 26.36
CA GLU A 148 -15.33 5.25 25.80
C GLU A 148 -15.81 6.33 24.82
N GLY A 149 -16.26 5.94 23.62
CA GLY A 149 -16.60 6.90 22.56
C GLY A 149 -15.36 7.61 21.97
N CYS A 150 -14.34 6.83 21.61
CA CYS A 150 -13.05 7.33 21.13
C CYS A 150 -13.09 8.06 19.77
N ASP A 151 -14.17 7.92 19.00
CA ASP A 151 -14.34 8.63 17.73
C ASP A 151 -14.75 10.07 18.01
N SER A 152 -13.88 10.99 17.65
CA SER A 152 -14.10 12.43 17.74
C SER A 152 -13.92 13.06 16.36
N ALA A 153 -14.29 14.34 16.22
CA ALA A 153 -14.09 15.06 14.97
C ALA A 153 -12.60 15.13 14.53
N GLU A 154 -11.66 14.95 15.46
CA GLU A 154 -10.23 15.05 15.19
C GLU A 154 -9.50 13.69 15.18
N TRP A 155 -10.00 12.68 15.90
CA TRP A 155 -9.32 11.40 16.08
C TRP A 155 -10.26 10.22 15.91
N SER A 156 -9.81 9.21 15.16
CA SER A 156 -10.51 7.94 14.97
C SER A 156 -10.02 6.87 15.94
N CYS A 157 -10.94 6.06 16.44
CA CYS A 157 -10.69 4.93 17.32
C CYS A 157 -9.67 3.92 16.75
N PRO A 158 -8.90 3.24 17.60
CA PRO A 158 -8.12 2.07 17.18
C PRO A 158 -9.02 1.04 16.48
N GLY A 159 -8.55 0.44 15.37
CA GLY A 159 -9.26 -0.60 14.62
C GLY A 159 -10.38 -0.12 13.69
N THR A 160 -10.96 1.07 13.88
CA THR A 160 -12.05 1.56 13.00
C THR A 160 -11.52 2.22 11.74
N TRP A 161 -10.31 2.79 11.77
CA TRP A 161 -9.67 3.37 10.60
C TRP A 161 -8.95 2.34 9.71
N GLU A 162 -9.04 1.05 10.04
CA GLU A 162 -8.54 -0.07 9.23
C GLU A 162 -9.51 -0.52 8.14
N HIS A 163 -10.69 0.10 8.04
CA HIS A 163 -11.61 -0.15 6.94
C HIS A 163 -10.98 0.30 5.62
N CYS A 164 -10.43 -0.68 4.91
CA CYS A 164 -9.94 -0.55 3.56
C CYS A 164 -11.01 0.12 2.70
N THR A 165 -10.60 1.12 1.93
CA THR A 165 -11.52 1.86 1.07
C THR A 165 -12.13 0.92 0.04
N ASP A 166 -13.42 1.14 -0.27
CA ASP A 166 -14.11 0.44 -1.35
C ASP A 166 -13.27 0.45 -2.64
N ARG A 167 -13.46 -0.59 -3.45
CA ARG A 167 -12.80 -0.76 -4.74
C ARG A 167 -12.86 0.54 -5.55
N PHE A 168 -11.72 0.99 -6.08
CA PHE A 168 -11.57 2.21 -6.90
C PHE A 168 -11.66 3.56 -6.18
N LYS A 169 -11.69 3.60 -4.84
CA LYS A 169 -11.48 4.84 -4.09
C LYS A 169 -10.01 5.08 -3.78
N ASP A 170 -9.66 6.34 -3.51
CA ASP A 170 -8.30 6.75 -3.20
C ASP A 170 -7.80 6.09 -1.91
N CYS A 171 -7.00 5.04 -2.06
CA CYS A 171 -6.46 4.28 -0.94
C CYS A 171 -5.17 4.87 -0.36
N ILE A 172 -4.75 6.05 -0.83
CA ILE A 172 -3.56 6.73 -0.30
C ILE A 172 -3.76 7.12 1.18
N GLU A 173 -4.99 7.47 1.58
CA GLU A 173 -5.32 7.85 2.96
C GLU A 173 -5.64 6.66 3.86
N SER A 174 -6.29 5.62 3.32
CA SER A 174 -6.62 4.40 4.07
C SER A 174 -5.41 3.49 4.24
N LYS A 175 -4.41 3.58 3.34
CA LYS A 175 -3.24 2.67 3.24
C LYS A 175 -3.63 1.19 3.11
N CYS A 176 -4.92 0.90 2.87
CA CYS A 176 -5.43 -0.41 2.58
C CYS A 176 -6.35 -0.33 1.35
N CYS A 177 -5.88 -0.89 0.24
CA CYS A 177 -6.70 -1.10 -0.95
C CYS A 177 -7.24 -2.53 -0.86
N ILE A 178 -8.56 -2.75 -0.92
CA ILE A 178 -9.12 -4.10 -1.02
C ILE A 178 -8.64 -4.70 -2.35
N ASP A 179 -7.67 -5.62 -2.29
CA ASP A 179 -7.27 -6.42 -3.45
C ASP A 179 -8.28 -7.54 -3.66
N VAL A 180 -8.87 -7.59 -4.85
CA VAL A 180 -9.94 -8.54 -5.20
C VAL A 180 -9.40 -9.95 -5.40
N ARG A 181 -8.08 -10.15 -5.40
CA ARG A 181 -7.48 -11.44 -5.73
C ARG A 181 -7.40 -12.45 -4.58
N ALA A 182 -7.72 -12.07 -3.35
CA ALA A 182 -7.65 -12.97 -2.18
C ALA A 182 -8.99 -13.63 -1.80
N ALA A 183 -10.08 -13.37 -2.53
CA ALA A 183 -11.39 -13.98 -2.30
C ALA A 183 -11.81 -14.85 -3.50
N ILE A 184 -11.17 -16.03 -3.62
CA ILE A 184 -11.74 -17.20 -4.33
C ILE A 184 -11.52 -18.41 -3.42
#